data_AF-A0A7C8YM36-F1
#
_entry.id   AF-A0A7C8YM36-F1
#
_cell.length_a   1.000
_cell.length_b   1.000
_cell.length_c   1.000
_cell.angle_alpha   90.00
_cell.angle_beta   90.00
_cell.angle_gamma   90.00
#
_symmetry.space_group_name_H-M   'P 1'
#
loop_
_entity.id
_entity.type
_entity.pdbx_description
1 polymer ?
#
loop_
_entity_poly.entity_id
_entity_poly.type
_entity_poly.pdbx_seq_one_letter_code
_entity_poly.pdbx_strand_id
1 'polypeptide(L)'
;RRGPRSRSSQYRGVTFYRRTGRWESHIWDNGKQVYLGGFDTAHAAARAYDRAAIKFRGVDADINFDVTDYEDDLKQMKNLTKEEFVHLLRRQSTGFSRGSSKYRGVTLHKCGRWEARMGQLLGKKYIYLGLYDSEVEAARS
;
A
#
# COMPACT_ATOMS: atom_id res chain seq x y z
N ARG A 1 -6.68 31.81 -15.68
CA ARG A 1 -6.36 30.40 -16.08
C ARG A 1 -5.39 29.84 -15.03
N ARG A 2 -5.73 28.75 -14.31
CA ARG A 2 -4.78 28.13 -13.38
C ARG A 2 -3.76 27.35 -14.24
N GLY A 3 -2.48 27.70 -14.15
CA GLY A 3 -1.40 26.98 -14.82
C GLY A 3 -1.36 25.50 -14.40
N PRO A 4 -0.54 24.67 -15.06
CA PRO A 4 -0.41 23.27 -14.71
C PRO A 4 -0.13 23.15 -13.21
N ARG A 5 -0.97 22.38 -12.52
CA ARG A 5 -0.87 22.20 -11.07
C ARG A 5 0.52 21.65 -10.79
N SER A 6 1.34 22.37 -10.03
CA SER A 6 2.66 21.88 -9.61
C SER A 6 2.49 20.46 -9.07
N ARG A 7 3.32 19.53 -9.56
CA ARG A 7 3.30 18.15 -9.06
C ARG A 7 3.49 18.21 -7.54
N SER A 8 2.70 17.42 -6.83
CA SER A 8 2.78 17.33 -5.36
C SER A 8 3.99 16.54 -4.87
N SER A 9 4.73 15.93 -5.80
CA SER A 9 5.95 15.15 -5.57
C SER A 9 6.94 15.38 -6.70
N GLN A 10 8.23 15.25 -6.39
CA GLN A 10 9.29 15.15 -7.40
C GLN A 10 9.34 13.76 -8.06
N TYR A 11 8.82 12.74 -7.37
CA TYR A 11 8.87 11.35 -7.82
C TYR A 11 7.71 10.99 -8.75
N ARG A 12 8.02 10.14 -9.73
CA ARG A 12 7.07 9.55 -10.68
C ARG A 12 6.07 8.67 -9.93
N GLY A 13 4.80 8.76 -10.32
CA GLY A 13 3.72 7.98 -9.73
C GLY A 13 3.38 8.33 -8.28
N VAL A 14 4.00 9.36 -7.69
CA VAL A 14 3.78 9.73 -6.29
C VAL A 14 2.96 11.01 -6.18
N THR A 15 1.96 10.99 -5.29
CA THR A 15 1.11 12.15 -4.99
C THR A 15 0.86 12.30 -3.51
N PHE A 16 0.90 13.54 -3.00
CA PHE A 16 0.58 13.82 -1.59
C PHE A 16 -0.92 14.07 -1.41
N TYR A 17 -1.59 13.19 -0.68
CA TYR A 17 -2.99 13.34 -0.35
C TYR A 17 -3.19 14.14 0.94
N ARG A 18 -3.45 15.44 0.78
CA ARG A 18 -3.52 16.41 1.89
C ARG A 18 -4.53 16.06 2.98
N ARG A 19 -5.67 15.42 2.64
CA ARG A 19 -6.73 15.12 3.62
C ARG A 19 -6.28 14.08 4.65
N THR A 20 -5.44 13.13 4.23
CA THR A 20 -4.93 12.06 5.10
C THR A 20 -3.47 12.24 5.48
N GLY A 21 -2.78 13.21 4.86
CA GLY A 21 -1.35 13.45 5.05
C GLY A 21 -0.47 12.35 4.48
N ARG A 22 -0.94 11.58 3.50
CA ARG A 22 -0.21 10.39 2.99
C ARG A 22 0.38 10.59 1.62
N TRP A 23 1.49 9.90 1.39
CA TRP A 23 2.10 9.77 0.07
C TRP A 23 1.55 8.55 -0.63
N GLU A 24 0.78 8.78 -1.68
CA GLU A 24 0.14 7.72 -2.45
C GLU A 24 0.98 7.39 -3.69
N SER A 25 1.14 6.10 -3.95
CA SER A 25 1.81 5.59 -5.14
C SER A 25 0.80 5.01 -6.12
N HIS A 26 0.95 5.34 -7.40
CA HIS A 26 0.05 4.96 -8.48
C HIS A 26 0.82 4.62 -9.74
N ILE A 27 0.41 3.56 -10.46
CA ILE A 27 0.93 3.22 -11.79
C ILE A 27 -0.20 3.17 -12.82
N TRP A 28 0.10 3.59 -14.05
CA TRP A 28 -0.81 3.40 -15.18
C TRP A 28 -0.42 2.14 -15.94
N ASP A 29 -1.38 1.23 -16.13
CA ASP A 29 -1.24 0.00 -16.90
C ASP A 29 -2.47 -0.15 -17.80
N ASN A 30 -2.26 -0.30 -19.12
CA ASN A 30 -3.33 -0.47 -20.12
C ASN A 30 -4.49 0.54 -20.00
N GLY A 31 -4.17 1.83 -19.83
CA GLY A 31 -5.16 2.90 -19.72
C GLY A 31 -5.89 2.98 -18.36
N LYS A 32 -5.56 2.11 -17.40
CA LYS A 32 -6.13 2.10 -16.06
C LYS A 32 -5.12 2.53 -15.01
N GLN A 33 -5.53 3.43 -14.12
CA GLN A 33 -4.73 3.80 -12.96
C GLN A 33 -4.90 2.74 -11.86
N VAL A 34 -3.77 2.22 -11.38
CA VAL A 34 -3.68 1.23 -10.31
C VAL A 34 -3.07 1.89 -9.08
N TYR A 35 -3.84 1.93 -8.00
CA TYR A 35 -3.34 2.37 -6.69
C TYR A 35 -2.42 1.31 -6.08
N LEU A 36 -1.20 1.67 -5.72
CA LEU A 36 -0.19 0.76 -5.17
C LEU A 36 -0.13 0.81 -3.64
N GLY A 37 -0.56 1.92 -3.04
CA GLY A 37 -0.63 2.06 -1.59
C GLY A 37 -0.37 3.47 -1.09
N GLY A 38 -0.55 3.65 0.22
CA GLY A 38 -0.29 4.90 0.93
C GLY A 38 0.88 4.72 1.89
N PHE A 39 1.81 5.67 1.90
CA PHE A 39 3.09 5.61 2.59
C PHE A 39 3.30 6.87 3.44
N ASP A 40 4.17 6.77 4.44
CA ASP A 40 4.52 7.89 5.32
C ASP A 40 5.49 8.88 4.66
N THR A 41 6.28 8.43 3.69
CA THR A 41 7.25 9.27 2.98
C THR A 41 7.10 9.17 1.47
N ALA A 42 7.44 10.26 0.79
CA ALA A 42 7.47 10.32 -0.67
C ALA A 42 8.44 9.28 -1.25
N HIS A 43 9.58 9.07 -0.58
CA HIS A 43 10.60 8.11 -0.97
C HIS A 43 10.07 6.66 -0.92
N ALA A 44 9.36 6.29 0.15
CA ALA A 44 8.75 4.96 0.26
C ALA A 44 7.68 4.72 -0.81
N ALA A 45 6.86 5.73 -1.11
CA ALA A 45 5.88 5.66 -2.21
C ALA A 45 6.56 5.52 -3.59
N ALA A 46 7.69 6.18 -3.80
CA ALA A 46 8.48 6.10 -5.03
C ALA A 46 9.10 4.70 -5.21
N ARG A 47 9.67 4.11 -4.14
CA ARG A 47 10.18 2.73 -4.14
C ARG A 47 9.08 1.74 -4.53
N ALA A 48 7.85 1.93 -4.03
CA ALA A 48 6.72 1.09 -4.40
C ALA A 48 6.30 1.25 -5.88
N TYR A 49 6.43 2.47 -6.42
CA TYR A 49 6.19 2.71 -7.85
C TYR A 49 7.22 1.96 -8.69
N ASP A 50 8.51 2.09 -8.37
CA ASP A 50 9.60 1.48 -9.12
C ASP A 50 9.46 -0.04 -9.18
N ARG A 51 9.23 -0.69 -8.04
CA ARG A 51 8.97 -2.13 -7.97
C ARG A 51 7.80 -2.55 -8.87
N ALA A 52 6.71 -1.78 -8.86
CA ALA A 52 5.57 -2.04 -9.75
C ALA A 52 5.90 -1.80 -11.22
N ALA A 53 6.64 -0.74 -11.55
CA ALA A 53 7.07 -0.44 -12.91
C ALA A 53 7.94 -1.57 -13.47
N ILE A 54 8.92 -2.04 -12.68
CA ILE A 54 9.78 -3.16 -13.08
C ILE A 54 8.95 -4.43 -13.28
N LYS A 55 8.03 -4.74 -12.34
CA LYS A 55 7.16 -5.91 -12.45
C LYS A 55 6.23 -5.84 -13.67
N PHE A 56 5.75 -4.65 -14.03
CA PHE A 56 4.70 -4.49 -15.03
C PHE A 56 5.26 -4.35 -16.45
N ARG A 57 6.44 -3.76 -16.58
CA ARG A 57 7.04 -3.31 -17.84
C ARG A 57 8.41 -3.92 -18.11
N GLY A 58 9.05 -4.56 -17.13
CA GLY A 58 10.39 -5.15 -17.24
C GLY A 58 11.49 -4.28 -16.62
N VAL A 59 12.73 -4.79 -16.65
CA VAL A 59 13.90 -4.14 -16.03
C VAL A 59 14.25 -2.77 -16.64
N ASP A 60 13.87 -2.54 -17.90
CA ASP A 60 14.10 -1.28 -18.62
C ASP A 60 13.00 -0.23 -18.35
N ALA A 61 12.17 -0.44 -17.32
CA ALA A 61 11.13 0.50 -16.96
C ALA A 61 11.72 1.85 -16.51
N ASP A 62 11.08 2.94 -16.91
CA ASP A 62 11.43 4.30 -16.46
C ASP A 62 10.99 4.51 -14.99
N ILE A 63 11.96 4.34 -14.09
CA ILE A 63 11.86 4.32 -12.62
C ILE A 63 12.53 5.56 -11.98
N ASN A 64 12.38 5.71 -10.66
CA ASN A 64 12.91 6.85 -9.90
C ASN A 64 14.34 6.62 -9.37
N PHE A 65 14.71 5.38 -9.07
CA PHE A 65 16.01 4.98 -8.50
C PHE A 65 16.73 3.96 -9.37
N ASP A 66 17.96 3.58 -9.03
CA ASP A 66 18.72 2.61 -9.83
C ASP A 66 18.09 1.22 -9.75
N VAL A 67 18.13 0.47 -10.85
CA VAL A 67 17.61 -0.90 -10.91
C VAL A 67 18.38 -1.84 -9.97
N THR A 68 19.66 -1.55 -9.70
CA THR A 68 20.50 -2.33 -8.77
C THR A 68 19.96 -2.32 -7.34
N ASP A 69 19.21 -1.29 -6.94
CA ASP A 69 18.59 -1.19 -5.61
C ASP A 69 17.47 -2.24 -5.40
N TYR A 70 17.07 -2.95 -6.45
CA TYR A 70 15.92 -3.85 -6.47
C TYR A 70 16.25 -5.31 -6.80
N GLU A 71 17.52 -5.70 -6.89
CA GLU A 71 17.91 -7.07 -7.25
C GLU A 71 17.25 -8.15 -6.38
N ASP A 72 17.16 -7.92 -5.07
CA ASP A 72 16.52 -8.86 -4.15
C ASP A 72 14.99 -8.85 -4.26
N ASP A 73 14.40 -7.68 -4.48
CA ASP A 73 12.97 -7.56 -4.78
C ASP A 73 12.65 -8.35 -6.06
N LEU A 74 13.49 -8.26 -7.11
CA LEU A 74 13.29 -8.94 -8.39
C LEU A 74 13.24 -10.47 -8.24
N LYS A 75 14.08 -11.04 -7.37
CA LYS A 75 14.07 -12.48 -7.05
C LYS A 75 12.73 -12.89 -6.43
N GLN A 76 12.22 -12.10 -5.48
CA GLN A 76 10.97 -12.39 -4.78
C GLN A 76 9.72 -12.18 -5.66
N MET A 77 9.77 -11.19 -6.56
CA MET A 77 8.64 -10.81 -7.40
C MET A 77 8.41 -11.76 -8.60
N LYS A 78 9.39 -12.57 -8.98
CA LYS A 78 9.36 -13.36 -10.23
C LYS A 78 8.15 -14.30 -10.32
N ASN A 79 7.75 -14.89 -9.19
CA ASN A 79 6.71 -15.93 -9.14
C ASN A 79 5.28 -15.41 -8.94
N LEU A 80 5.07 -14.10 -8.86
CA LEU A 80 3.76 -13.50 -8.58
C LEU A 80 3.09 -12.99 -9.86
N THR A 81 1.77 -13.04 -9.92
CA THR A 81 1.00 -12.27 -10.92
C THR A 81 1.07 -10.77 -10.63
N LYS A 82 0.69 -9.93 -11.60
CA LYS A 82 0.64 -8.46 -11.40
C LYS A 82 -0.33 -8.11 -10.27
N GLU A 83 -1.47 -8.79 -10.22
CA GLU A 83 -2.52 -8.61 -9.23
C GLU A 83 -2.03 -8.95 -7.82
N GLU A 84 -1.48 -10.16 -7.63
CA GLU A 84 -0.91 -10.58 -6.35
C GLU A 84 0.18 -9.62 -5.88
N PHE A 85 1.02 -9.16 -6.81
CA PHE A 85 2.08 -8.21 -6.49
C PHE A 85 1.53 -6.86 -6.00
N VAL A 86 0.50 -6.32 -6.66
CA VAL A 86 -0.19 -5.10 -6.19
C VAL A 86 -0.82 -5.31 -4.81
N HIS A 87 -1.39 -6.48 -4.54
CA HIS A 87 -1.92 -6.81 -3.23
C HIS A 87 -0.84 -6.82 -2.15
N LEU A 88 0.35 -7.35 -2.45
CA LEU A 88 1.49 -7.33 -1.53
C LEU A 88 1.95 -5.90 -1.24
N LEU A 89 2.10 -5.05 -2.27
CA LEU A 89 2.47 -3.65 -2.07
C LEU A 89 1.45 -2.91 -1.20
N ARG A 90 0.16 -3.10 -1.44
CA ARG A 90 -0.91 -2.51 -0.61
C ARG A 90 -0.88 -3.02 0.83
N ARG A 91 -0.54 -4.30 1.04
CA ARG A 91 -0.41 -4.89 2.38
C ARG A 91 0.77 -4.31 3.15
N GLN A 92 1.90 -4.10 2.48
CA GLN A 92 3.08 -3.43 3.05
C GLN A 92 2.87 -1.93 3.23
N SER A 93 1.98 -1.32 2.45
CA SER A 93 1.67 0.09 2.57
C SER A 93 1.06 0.40 3.95
N THR A 94 1.44 1.55 4.46
CA THR A 94 0.97 2.08 5.75
C THR A 94 -0.53 2.41 5.73
N GLY A 95 -1.14 2.47 4.54
CA GLY A 95 -2.51 2.92 4.24
C GLY A 95 -3.67 2.19 4.93
N PHE A 96 -3.44 1.00 5.51
CA PHE A 96 -4.49 0.22 6.18
C PHE A 96 -4.45 0.33 7.71
N SER A 97 -3.33 0.75 8.29
CA SER A 97 -3.09 0.74 9.73
C SER A 97 -3.13 2.15 10.29
N ARG A 98 -4.33 2.74 10.39
CA ARG A 98 -4.71 3.71 11.45
C ARG A 98 -6.24 3.74 11.60
N GLY A 99 -6.80 2.60 11.99
CA GLY A 99 -8.08 2.61 12.70
C GLY A 99 -7.87 3.12 14.13
N SER A 100 -8.79 2.83 15.03
CA SER A 100 -8.62 3.12 16.46
C SER A 100 -7.48 2.35 17.14
N SER A 101 -6.85 1.36 16.48
CA SER A 101 -5.67 0.64 16.97
C SER A 101 -4.42 0.86 16.11
N LYS A 102 -3.26 0.71 16.75
CA LYS A 102 -1.95 0.59 16.10
C LYS A 102 -1.74 -0.76 15.41
N TYR A 103 -2.51 -1.79 15.78
CA TYR A 103 -2.41 -3.13 15.19
C TYR A 103 -3.32 -3.25 13.96
N ARG A 104 -2.79 -3.85 12.89
CA ARG A 104 -3.55 -4.08 11.65
C ARG A 104 -4.70 -5.04 11.92
N GLY A 105 -5.89 -4.70 11.44
CA GLY A 105 -7.07 -5.55 11.63
C GLY A 105 -7.73 -5.38 13.00
N VAL A 106 -7.19 -4.55 13.89
CA VAL A 106 -7.78 -4.28 15.19
C VAL A 106 -8.53 -2.94 15.18
N THR A 107 -9.77 -2.94 15.66
CA THR A 107 -10.59 -1.72 15.78
C THR A 107 -11.42 -1.74 17.05
N LEU A 108 -11.60 -0.58 17.67
CA LEU A 108 -12.52 -0.39 18.79
C LEU A 108 -13.97 -0.57 18.33
N HIS A 109 -14.67 -1.54 18.92
CA HIS A 109 -16.08 -1.83 18.68
C HIS A 109 -16.98 -0.90 19.51
N LYS A 110 -18.25 -0.75 19.11
CA LYS A 110 -19.22 0.12 19.80
C LYS A 110 -19.44 -0.25 21.27
N CYS A 111 -19.21 -1.51 21.65
CA CYS A 111 -19.30 -1.97 23.04
C CYS A 111 -18.05 -1.68 23.88
N GLY A 112 -17.05 -0.96 23.35
CA GLY A 112 -15.81 -0.63 24.05
C GLY A 112 -14.74 -1.74 24.02
N ARG A 113 -15.05 -2.90 23.44
CA ARG A 113 -14.09 -4.00 23.23
C ARG A 113 -13.33 -3.87 21.91
N TRP A 114 -12.18 -4.52 21.82
CA TRP A 114 -11.33 -4.54 20.64
C TRP A 114 -11.74 -5.66 19.70
N GLU A 115 -12.15 -5.32 18.48
CA GLU A 115 -12.53 -6.27 17.44
C GLU A 115 -11.32 -6.61 16.56
N ALA A 116 -11.03 -7.90 16.45
CA ALA A 116 -10.03 -8.41 15.52
C ALA A 116 -10.69 -8.80 14.19
N ARG A 117 -10.09 -8.37 13.08
CA ARG A 117 -10.57 -8.58 11.71
C ARG A 117 -9.42 -8.99 10.81
N MET A 118 -9.60 -10.05 10.01
CA MET A 118 -8.65 -10.44 8.97
C MET A 118 -9.16 -10.03 7.60
N GLY A 119 -8.35 -9.32 6.81
CA GLY A 119 -8.68 -9.04 5.41
C GLY A 119 -8.53 -10.31 4.57
N GLN A 120 -9.58 -10.69 3.84
CA GLN A 120 -9.51 -11.80 2.89
C GLN A 120 -8.90 -11.32 1.57
N LEU A 121 -8.02 -12.12 0.95
CA LEU A 121 -7.32 -11.75 -0.29
C LEU A 121 -8.29 -11.62 -1.49
N LEU A 122 -9.39 -12.37 -1.48
CA LEU A 122 -10.45 -12.41 -2.47
C LEU A 122 -11.79 -12.66 -1.76
N GLY A 123 -12.80 -11.80 -1.92
CA GLY A 123 -14.13 -11.96 -1.29
C GLY A 123 -14.48 -10.90 -0.23
N LYS A 124 -15.39 -11.25 0.71
CA LYS A 124 -15.94 -10.32 1.73
C LYS A 124 -14.82 -9.49 2.39
N LYS A 125 -15.11 -8.20 2.59
CA LYS A 125 -14.14 -7.15 2.99
C LYS A 125 -13.26 -7.50 4.19
N TYR A 126 -13.74 -8.32 5.12
CA TYR A 126 -12.98 -8.89 6.24
C TYR A 126 -13.72 -10.09 6.87
N ILE A 127 -12.96 -10.93 7.57
CA ILE A 127 -13.42 -11.99 8.47
C ILE A 127 -13.36 -11.44 9.90
N TYR A 128 -14.43 -11.63 10.67
CA TYR A 128 -14.47 -11.31 12.10
C TYR A 128 -13.80 -12.43 12.90
N LEU A 129 -12.86 -12.09 13.76
CA LEU A 129 -12.10 -13.05 14.58
C LEU A 129 -12.49 -13.03 16.05
N GLY A 130 -13.11 -11.96 16.53
CA GLY A 130 -13.57 -11.89 17.93
C GLY A 130 -13.62 -10.47 18.49
N LEU A 131 -14.09 -10.37 19.73
CA LEU A 131 -14.02 -9.18 20.58
C LEU A 131 -13.17 -9.50 21.81
N TYR A 132 -12.25 -8.60 22.13
CA TYR A 132 -11.23 -8.78 23.15
C TYR A 132 -11.20 -7.59 24.09
N ASP A 133 -10.70 -7.78 25.30
CA ASP A 133 -10.63 -6.70 26.30
C ASP A 133 -9.43 -5.77 26.05
N SER A 134 -8.41 -6.24 25.31
CA SER A 134 -7.24 -5.44 24.94
C SER A 134 -6.92 -5.47 23.44
N GLU A 135 -6.31 -4.39 22.94
CA GLU A 135 -5.87 -4.33 21.53
C GLU A 135 -4.76 -5.35 21.22
N VAL A 136 -3.95 -5.72 22.22
CA VAL A 136 -2.84 -6.67 22.07
C VAL A 136 -3.37 -8.10 21.90
N GLU A 137 -4.41 -8.45 22.64
CA GLU A 137 -5.07 -9.75 22.54
C GLU A 137 -5.78 -9.90 21.20
N ALA A 138 -6.52 -8.87 20.78
CA ALA A 138 -7.13 -8.81 19.44
C ALA A 138 -6.09 -8.90 18.30
N ALA A 139 -4.86 -8.43 18.53
CA ALA A 139 -3.81 -8.51 17.52
C ALA A 139 -3.16 -9.90 17.41
N ARG A 140 -3.31 -10.75 18.43
CA ARG A 140 -2.70 -12.09 18.52
C ARG A 140 -3.64 -13.21 18.08
N SER A 141 -4.93 -12.93 17.94
CA SER A 141 -5.97 -13.90 17.56
C SER A 141 -5.92 -14.33 16.10
#